data_AF-C9YTL4-F1
#
_entry.id   AF-C9YTL4-F1
#
_cell.length_a   1.000
_cell.length_b   1.000
_cell.length_c   1.000
_cell.angle_alpha   90.00
_cell.angle_beta   90.00
_cell.angle_gamma   90.00
#
_symmetry.space_group_name_H-M   'P 1'
#
loop_
_entity.id
_entity.type
_entity.pdbx_description
1 polymer ?
#
loop_
_entity_poly.entity_id
_entity_poly.type
_entity_poly.pdbx_seq_one_letter_code
_entity_poly.pdbx_strand_id
1 'polypeptide(L)'
;MLSKPSGRHRAAPGPRSRPIAAPPTLDTSLPTHRSPYGLHEIHDGTTTIAVRPYVTAHEQRQRRRELAMAAMGFDMPGPYWIHGTEVA
;
A
#
# COMPACT_ATOMS: atom_id res chain seq x y z
N MET A 1 -70.23 -18.60 21.65
CA MET A 1 -68.84 -18.19 21.33
C MET A 1 -68.78 -16.68 21.28
N LEU A 2 -67.76 -16.11 21.93
CA LEU A 2 -67.69 -14.79 22.55
C LEU A 2 -67.39 -13.65 21.56
N SER A 3 -68.04 -12.49 21.75
CA SER A 3 -67.94 -11.27 20.93
C SER A 3 -66.54 -10.66 20.91
N LYS A 4 -66.09 -10.17 19.74
CA LYS A 4 -64.87 -9.33 19.61
C LYS A 4 -65.13 -7.93 20.18
N PRO A 5 -64.37 -7.48 21.20
CA PRO A 5 -64.48 -6.10 21.67
C PRO A 5 -63.78 -5.13 20.69
N SER A 6 -64.54 -4.14 20.25
CA SER A 6 -64.05 -2.89 19.67
C SER A 6 -63.49 -2.03 20.81
N GLY A 7 -62.21 -1.65 20.74
CA GLY A 7 -61.57 -0.81 21.75
C GLY A 7 -60.78 0.32 21.12
N ARG A 8 -61.44 1.43 20.80
CA ARG A 8 -60.78 2.73 20.67
C ARG A 8 -60.42 3.21 22.08
N HIS A 9 -59.16 3.08 22.46
CA HIS A 9 -58.62 3.79 23.63
C HIS A 9 -57.53 4.74 23.13
N ARG A 10 -57.90 6.03 22.99
CA ARG A 10 -56.91 7.10 22.81
C ARG A 10 -56.01 7.11 24.04
N ALA A 11 -54.70 6.95 23.85
CA ALA A 11 -53.73 7.16 24.91
C ALA A 11 -53.79 8.63 25.35
N ALA A 12 -54.06 8.87 26.63
CA ALA A 12 -53.88 10.19 27.24
C ALA A 12 -52.37 10.55 27.24
N PRO A 13 -51.99 11.83 27.15
CA PRO A 13 -50.59 12.22 27.22
C PRO A 13 -50.06 11.94 28.64
N GLY A 14 -49.10 11.02 28.75
CA GLY A 14 -48.36 10.77 29.97
C GLY A 14 -47.46 11.96 30.35
N PRO A 15 -47.00 12.04 31.62
CA PRO A 15 -46.21 13.15 32.11
C PRO A 15 -44.86 13.24 31.37
N ARG A 16 -44.44 14.47 31.08
CA ARG A 16 -43.20 14.76 30.33
C ARG A 16 -41.99 14.40 31.19
N SER A 17 -41.13 13.52 30.69
CA SER A 17 -39.84 13.20 31.30
C SER A 17 -38.92 14.43 31.31
N ARG A 18 -38.39 14.77 32.49
CA ARG A 18 -37.38 15.81 32.69
C ARG A 18 -36.03 15.34 32.11
N PRO A 19 -35.30 16.16 31.34
CA PRO A 19 -34.00 15.74 30.80
C PRO A 19 -32.99 15.62 31.95
N ILE A 20 -32.36 14.46 32.05
CA ILE A 20 -31.20 14.19 32.92
C ILE A 20 -29.96 14.70 32.19
N ALA A 21 -29.06 15.40 32.89
CA ALA A 21 -27.80 15.87 32.32
C ALA A 21 -26.92 14.68 31.90
N ALA A 22 -26.37 14.74 30.69
CA ALA A 22 -25.49 13.69 30.16
C ALA A 22 -24.13 13.70 30.90
N PRO A 23 -23.53 12.52 31.16
CA PRO A 23 -22.21 12.42 31.77
C PRO A 23 -21.11 12.93 30.80
N PRO A 24 -19.95 13.37 31.30
CA PRO A 24 -18.84 13.81 30.46
C PRO A 24 -18.32 12.66 29.59
N THR A 25 -18.18 12.90 28.28
CA THR A 25 -17.59 11.94 27.35
C THR A 25 -16.08 11.90 27.57
N LEU A 26 -15.57 10.77 28.07
CA LEU A 26 -14.13 10.49 28.00
C LEU A 26 -13.77 10.32 26.52
N ASP A 27 -12.72 11.00 26.06
CA ASP A 27 -12.21 10.87 24.69
C ASP A 27 -11.65 9.46 24.47
N THR A 28 -12.50 8.57 23.97
CA THR A 28 -12.16 7.18 23.61
C THR A 28 -11.53 7.13 22.23
N SER A 29 -10.53 7.98 21.95
CA SER A 29 -9.81 7.92 20.68
C SER A 29 -9.05 6.59 20.61
N LEU A 30 -9.51 5.69 19.75
CA LEU A 30 -8.81 4.44 19.49
C LEU A 30 -7.46 4.74 18.81
N PRO A 31 -6.41 3.93 19.08
CA PRO A 31 -5.16 4.04 18.33
C PRO A 31 -5.45 3.94 16.83
N THR A 32 -4.80 4.77 16.03
CA THR A 32 -4.91 4.68 14.57
C THR A 32 -4.46 3.28 14.14
N HIS A 33 -5.41 2.49 13.64
CA HIS A 33 -5.13 1.13 13.18
C HIS A 33 -4.08 1.16 12.06
N ARG A 34 -2.94 0.52 12.29
CA ARG A 34 -1.88 0.36 11.28
C ARG A 34 -1.64 -1.12 10.99
N SER A 35 -1.50 -1.42 9.70
CA SER A 35 -0.98 -2.71 9.25
C SER A 35 0.41 -2.95 9.84
N PRO A 36 0.78 -4.19 10.19
CA PRO A 36 2.13 -4.52 10.66
C PRO A 36 3.24 -4.10 9.68
N TYR A 37 2.92 -3.88 8.41
CA TYR A 37 3.86 -3.36 7.40
C TYR A 37 4.00 -1.83 7.38
N GLY A 38 3.19 -1.09 8.14
CA GLY A 38 3.17 0.39 8.18
C GLY A 38 4.01 1.00 9.30
N LEU A 39 4.85 0.18 9.94
CA LEU A 39 5.69 0.50 11.10
C LEU A 39 7.18 0.36 10.77
N HIS A 40 7.56 0.58 9.51
CA HIS A 40 8.97 0.56 9.15
C HIS A 40 9.64 1.86 9.60
N GLU A 41 10.76 1.75 10.31
CA GLU A 41 11.65 2.90 10.51
C GLU A 41 12.05 3.47 9.14
N ILE A 42 12.20 4.79 9.07
CA ILE A 42 12.73 5.42 7.87
C ILE A 42 14.18 4.96 7.74
N HIS A 43 14.42 4.07 6.77
CA HIS A 43 15.77 3.60 6.50
C HIS A 43 16.53 4.70 5.76
N ASP A 44 17.69 5.06 6.29
CA ASP A 44 18.60 5.95 5.60
C ASP A 44 19.19 5.22 4.39
N GLY A 45 18.74 5.60 3.19
CA GLY A 45 19.22 5.03 1.93
C GLY A 45 20.72 5.23 1.70
N THR A 46 21.39 6.10 2.46
CA THR A 46 22.86 6.28 2.42
C THR A 46 23.61 5.26 3.28
N THR A 47 22.97 4.70 4.31
CA THR A 47 23.54 3.61 5.14
C THR A 47 23.36 2.24 4.52
N THR A 48 22.43 2.10 3.57
CA THR A 48 22.17 0.86 2.84
C THR A 48 22.93 0.84 1.52
N ILE A 49 23.87 -0.09 1.37
CA ILE A 49 24.54 -0.29 0.07
C ILE A 49 23.51 -0.86 -0.92
N ALA A 50 23.18 -0.08 -1.94
CA ALA A 50 22.36 -0.54 -3.05
C ALA A 50 23.14 -1.57 -3.88
N VAL A 51 23.03 -2.84 -3.51
CA VAL A 51 23.57 -3.94 -4.31
C VAL A 51 22.66 -4.13 -5.52
N ARG A 52 23.20 -3.96 -6.73
CA ARG A 52 22.49 -4.18 -8.01
C ARG A 52 22.95 -5.51 -8.63
N PRO A 53 22.62 -6.67 -8.02
CA PRO A 53 23.23 -7.95 -8.40
C PRO A 53 23.02 -8.28 -9.88
N TYR A 54 21.85 -7.93 -10.42
CA TYR A 54 21.52 -8.17 -11.82
C TYR A 54 22.23 -7.23 -12.79
N VAL A 55 22.59 -6.02 -12.36
CA VAL A 55 23.33 -5.07 -13.20
C VAL A 55 24.78 -5.51 -13.29
N THR A 56 25.39 -5.85 -12.15
CA THR A 56 26.74 -6.42 -12.14
C THR A 56 26.81 -7.73 -12.93
N ALA A 57 25.81 -8.61 -12.79
CA ALA A 57 25.75 -9.84 -13.59
C ALA A 57 25.58 -9.57 -15.09
N HIS A 58 24.77 -8.57 -15.46
CA HIS A 58 24.59 -8.16 -16.85
C HIS A 58 25.89 -7.63 -17.45
N GLU A 59 26.58 -6.71 -16.78
CA GLU A 59 27.85 -6.15 -17.25
C GLU A 59 28.93 -7.22 -17.41
N GLN A 60 29.04 -8.15 -16.45
CA GLN A 60 29.97 -9.28 -16.57
C GLN A 60 29.66 -10.16 -17.79
N ARG A 61 28.37 -10.43 -18.04
CA ARG A 61 27.94 -11.20 -19.21
C ARG A 61 28.28 -10.48 -20.51
N GLN A 62 28.05 -9.17 -20.60
CA GLN A 62 28.39 -8.38 -21.79
C GLN A 62 29.89 -8.40 -22.07
N ARG A 63 30.72 -8.16 -21.04
CA ARG A 63 32.18 -8.25 -21.18
C ARG A 63 32.66 -9.61 -21.66
N ARG A 64 32.11 -10.71 -21.14
CA ARG A 64 32.48 -12.07 -21.60
C ARG A 64 32.07 -12.29 -23.06
N ARG A 65 30.92 -11.78 -23.47
CA ARG A 65 30.44 -11.84 -24.86
C ARG A 65 31.37 -11.06 -25.79
N GLU A 66 31.74 -9.83 -25.42
CA GLU A 66 32.71 -9.00 -26.17
C GLU A 66 34.02 -9.75 -26.38
N LEU A 67 34.59 -10.30 -25.30
CA LEU A 67 35.83 -11.07 -25.37
C LEU A 67 35.71 -12.33 -26.25
N ALA A 68 34.58 -13.03 -26.17
CA ALA A 68 34.33 -14.21 -27.00
C ALA A 68 34.25 -13.85 -28.49
N MET A 69 33.59 -12.74 -28.84
CA MET A 69 33.51 -12.26 -30.23
C MET A 69 34.89 -11.85 -30.76
N ALA A 70 35.66 -11.09 -29.96
CA ALA A 70 37.02 -10.69 -30.31
C ALA A 70 37.95 -11.90 -30.51
N ALA A 71 37.85 -12.91 -29.64
CA ALA A 71 38.62 -14.16 -29.78
C ALA A 71 38.29 -14.95 -31.05
N MET A 72 37.06 -14.81 -31.58
CA MET A 72 36.63 -15.40 -32.84
C MET A 72 36.98 -14.53 -34.06
N GLY A 73 37.62 -13.37 -33.88
CA GLY A 73 37.96 -12.44 -34.96
C GLY A 73 36.78 -11.59 -35.45
N PHE A 74 35.68 -11.54 -34.69
CA PHE A 74 34.57 -10.64 -34.96
C PHE A 74 34.71 -9.37 -34.13
N ASP A 75 34.69 -8.21 -34.80
CA ASP A 75 34.56 -6.94 -34.10
C ASP A 75 33.17 -6.81 -33.48
N MET A 76 33.10 -6.29 -32.26
CA MET A 76 31.82 -6.06 -31.59
C MET A 76 31.13 -4.88 -32.27
N PRO A 77 29.88 -5.03 -32.76
CA PRO A 77 29.16 -3.90 -33.35
C PRO A 77 28.99 -2.81 -32.29
N GLY A 78 29.35 -1.57 -32.66
CA GLY A 78 29.13 -0.40 -31.81
C GLY A 78 27.65 -0.16 -31.53
N PRO A 79 27.33 0.75 -30.60
CA PRO A 79 25.94 1.06 -30.25
C PRO A 79 25.14 1.44 -31.49
N TYR A 80 23.93 0.90 -31.61
CA TYR A 80 23.04 1.17 -32.72
C TYR A 80 21.74 1.78 -32.20
N TRP A 81 21.17 2.68 -33.00
CA TRP A 81 20.03 3.49 -32.59
C TRP A 81 18.74 2.83 -33.05
N ILE A 82 17.84 2.54 -32.11
CA ILE A 82 16.50 2.04 -32.37
C ILE A 82 15.50 3.10 -31.88
N HIS A 83 14.63 3.60 -32.76
CA HIS A 83 13.59 4.59 -32.42
C HIS A 83 14.11 5.81 -31.62
N GLY A 84 15.32 6.31 -31.93
CA GLY A 84 15.92 7.46 -31.24
C GLY A 84 16.53 7.14 -29.86
N THR A 85 16.52 5.87 -29.45
CA THR A 85 17.22 5.38 -28.25
C THR A 85 18.47 4.60 -28.64
N GLU A 86 19.57 4.87 -27.96
CA GLU A 86 20.80 4.10 -28.10
C GLU A 86 20.60 2.71 -27.45
N VAL A 87 20.81 1.66 -28.23
CA VAL A 87 20.73 0.27 -27.77
C VAL A 87 22.12 -0.35 -27.90
N ALA A 88 22.68 -0.75 -26.75
CA ALA A 88 23.94 -1.47 -26.62
C ALA A 88 23.67 -2.95 -26.29
#